data_AF-A0A2J9S8N7-F1
#
_entry.id   AF-A0A2J9S8N7-F1
#
_cell.length_a   1.000
_cell.length_b   1.000
_cell.length_c   1.000
_cell.angle_alpha   90.00
_cell.angle_beta   90.00
_cell.angle_gamma   90.00
#
_symmetry.space_group_name_H-M   'P 1'
#
loop_
_entity.id
_entity.type
_entity.pdbx_description
1 polymer ?
#
loop_
_entity_poly.entity_id
_entity_poly.type
_entity_poly.pdbx_seq_one_letter_code
_entity_poly.pdbx_strand_id
1 'polypeptide(L)' 'MAKIKGQVKWFNESKGFGFITPADGSKDVFVHFSAIQGNGFKTLAEGQNVEFEIQDGQKGPSAVNVTAI' A
#
# COMPACT_ATOMS: atom_id res chain seq x y z
N MET A 1 5.76 -9.33 -11.96
CA MET A 1 5.47 -9.42 -10.51
C MET A 1 3.98 -9.64 -10.35
N ALA A 2 3.53 -10.36 -9.32
CA ALA A 2 2.11 -10.65 -9.12
C ALA A 2 1.46 -9.49 -8.37
N LYS A 3 0.34 -8.99 -8.89
CA LYS A 3 -0.48 -8.00 -8.20
C LYS A 3 -1.30 -8.69 -7.12
N ILE A 4 -1.29 -8.13 -5.92
CA ILE A 4 -1.99 -8.61 -4.74
C ILE A 4 -3.02 -7.56 -4.36
N LYS A 5 -4.19 -8.02 -3.92
CA LYS A 5 -5.23 -7.16 -3.36
C LYS A 5 -5.12 -7.14 -1.86
N GLY A 6 -5.46 -6.02 -1.26
CA GLY A 6 -5.51 -5.89 0.19
C GLY A 6 -6.32 -4.69 0.60
N GLN A 7 -6.41 -4.52 1.91
CA GLN A 7 -7.11 -3.42 2.53
C GLN A 7 -6.11 -2.55 3.28
N VAL A 8 -6.25 -1.24 3.15
CA VAL A 8 -5.42 -0.28 3.88
C VAL A 8 -5.74 -0.41 5.37
N LYS A 9 -4.76 -0.84 6.15
CA LYS A 9 -4.91 -1.00 7.60
C LYS A 9 -4.94 0.33 8.31
N TRP A 10 -4.06 1.24 7.88
CA TRP A 10 -4.04 2.64 8.27
C TRP A 10 -3.08 3.38 7.33
N PHE A 11 -3.31 4.66 7.13
CA PHE A 11 -2.40 5.53 6.39
C PHE A 11 -2.35 6.91 7.05
N ASN A 12 -1.16 7.43 7.26
CA ASN A 12 -0.97 8.77 7.79
C ASN A 12 -0.71 9.73 6.62
N GLU A 13 -1.74 10.48 6.24
CA GLU A 13 -1.68 11.41 5.09
C GLU A 13 -0.65 12.52 5.31
N SER A 14 -0.47 12.98 6.55
CA SER A 14 0.49 14.04 6.89
C SER A 14 1.94 13.57 6.79
N LYS A 15 2.21 12.31 7.12
CA LYS A 15 3.55 11.72 7.04
C LYS A 15 3.80 10.97 5.72
N GLY A 16 2.75 10.67 4.95
CA GLY A 16 2.83 9.99 3.66
C GLY A 16 3.21 8.51 3.74
N PHE A 17 2.86 7.80 4.81
CA PHE A 17 3.11 6.36 4.91
C PHE A 17 2.03 5.64 5.72
N GLY A 18 1.95 4.32 5.53
CA GLY A 18 0.98 3.47 6.18
C GLY A 18 1.30 1.98 6.03
N PHE A 19 0.28 1.17 6.30
CA PHE A 19 0.35 -0.28 6.10
C PHE A 19 -0.90 -0.78 5.40
N ILE A 20 -0.73 -1.81 4.57
CA ILE A 20 -1.79 -2.51 3.87
C ILE A 20 -1.78 -3.95 4.40
N THR A 21 -2.96 -4.45 4.75
CA THR A 21 -3.17 -5.86 5.09
C THR A 21 -3.52 -6.61 3.80
N PRO A 22 -2.66 -7.51 3.32
CA PRO A 22 -2.92 -8.29 2.11
C PRO A 22 -4.10 -9.26 2.30
N ALA A 23 -4.90 -9.46 1.26
CA ALA A 23 -6.03 -10.39 1.30
C ALA A 23 -5.61 -11.87 1.29
N ASP A 24 -4.35 -12.16 0.97
CA ASP A 24 -3.77 -13.52 1.00
C ASP A 24 -3.41 -13.98 2.43
N GLY A 25 -3.60 -13.13 3.44
CA GLY A 25 -3.29 -13.43 4.85
C GLY A 25 -1.80 -13.34 5.19
N SER A 26 -0.97 -12.82 4.30
CA SER A 26 0.44 -12.53 4.58
C SER A 26 0.59 -11.34 5.54
N LYS A 27 1.83 -11.05 5.94
CA LYS A 27 2.13 -9.98 6.91
C LYS A 27 1.76 -8.61 6.33
N ASP A 28 1.41 -7.68 7.23
CA ASP A 28 1.17 -6.30 6.86
C ASP A 28 2.35 -5.73 6.07
N VAL A 29 2.04 -5.11 4.94
CA VAL A 29 3.02 -4.59 3.98
C VAL A 29 3.10 -3.07 4.15
N PHE A 30 4.34 -2.57 4.23
CA PHE A 30 4.58 -1.13 4.36
C PHE A 30 4.24 -0.42 3.04
N VAL A 31 3.56 0.73 3.11
CA VAL A 31 3.29 1.57 1.93
C VAL A 31 3.77 3.00 2.16
N HIS A 32 4.42 3.56 1.14
CA HIS A 32 4.84 4.96 1.11
C HIS A 32 4.05 5.70 0.02
N PHE A 33 3.77 7.00 0.21
CA PHE A 33 2.99 7.79 -0.74
C PHE A 33 3.58 7.76 -2.15
N SER A 34 4.91 7.63 -2.28
CA SER A 34 5.58 7.57 -3.58
C SER A 34 5.16 6.35 -4.42
N ALA A 35 4.74 5.27 -3.77
CA ALA A 35 4.30 4.04 -4.41
C ALA A 35 2.87 4.12 -4.97
N ILE A 36 2.07 5.07 -4.48
CA ILE A 36 0.68 5.26 -4.90
C ILE A 36 0.65 5.81 -6.33
N GLN A 37 -0.11 5.16 -7.18
CA GLN A 37 -0.39 5.54 -8.56
C GLN A 37 -1.62 6.45 -8.59
N GLY A 38 -1.56 7.48 -9.41
CA GLY A 38 -2.61 8.47 -9.53
C GLY A 38 -2.07 9.88 -9.68
N ASN A 39 -2.93 10.77 -10.15
CA ASN A 39 -2.62 12.19 -10.34
C ASN A 39 -3.19 12.98 -9.16
N GLY A 40 -2.42 13.91 -8.61
CA GLY A 40 -2.83 14.73 -7.46
C GLY A 40 -2.28 14.23 -6.12
N PHE A 41 -3.08 14.35 -5.07
CA PHE A 41 -2.66 14.02 -3.71
C PHE A 41 -2.64 12.50 -3.49
N LYS A 42 -1.44 11.95 -3.32
CA LYS A 42 -1.19 10.51 -3.16
C LYS A 42 -1.48 10.07 -1.73
N THR A 43 -2.74 9.77 -1.45
CA THR A 43 -3.20 9.30 -0.14
C THR A 43 -4.05 8.03 -0.25
N LEU A 44 -4.26 7.37 0.89
CA LEU A 44 -5.10 6.20 1.06
C LEU A 44 -5.98 6.39 2.30
N ALA A 45 -7.22 5.94 2.23
CA ALA A 45 -8.13 5.91 3.37
C ALA A 45 -8.03 4.57 4.12
N GLU A 46 -8.19 4.59 5.44
CA GLU A 46 -8.33 3.36 6.24
C GLU A 46 -9.53 2.54 5.75
N GLY A 47 -9.35 1.22 5.62
CA GLY A 47 -10.38 0.32 5.10
C GLY A 47 -10.52 0.32 3.58
N GLN A 48 -9.78 1.16 2.85
CA GLN A 48 -9.85 1.22 1.39
C GLN A 48 -9.24 -0.03 0.75
N ASN A 49 -9.90 -0.54 -0.29
CA ASN A 49 -9.36 -1.64 -1.09
C ASN A 49 -8.32 -1.10 -2.07
N VAL A 50 -7.20 -1.81 -2.15
CA VAL A 50 -6.08 -1.45 -3.00
C VAL A 50 -5.51 -2.68 -3.69
N GLU A 51 -4.99 -2.48 -4.88
CA GLU A 51 -4.17 -3.45 -5.61
C GLU A 51 -2.73 -2.94 -5.65
N PHE A 52 -1.77 -3.80 -5.31
CA PHE A 52 -0.36 -3.43 -5.19
C PHE A 52 0.54 -4.63 -5.50
N GLU A 53 1.83 -4.36 -5.68
CA GLU A 53 2.86 -5.39 -5.80
C GLU A 53 3.74 -5.36 -4.55
N ILE A 54 4.17 -6.53 -4.06
CA ILE A 54 5.11 -6.61 -2.94
C ILE A 54 6.53 -6.67 -3.50
N GLN A 55 7.40 -5.82 -2.97
CA GLN A 55 8.83 -5.83 -3.25
C GLN A 55 9.62 -5.85 -1.94
N ASP A 56 10.77 -6.53 -1.93
CA ASP A 56 11.71 -6.47 -0.82
C ASP A 56 12.37 -5.09 -0.75
N GLY A 57 11.95 -4.28 0.23
CA GLY A 57 12.55 -2.99 0.53
C GLY A 57 13.62 -3.09 1.63
N GLN A 58 14.37 -2.00 1.83
CA GLN A 58 15.42 -1.91 2.86
C GLN A 58 14.93 -2.18 4.29
N LYS A 59 13.63 -2.01 4.55
CA LYS A 59 13.00 -2.22 5.87
C LYS A 59 12.04 -3.42 5.90
N GLY A 60 12.12 -4.30 4.89
CA GLY A 60 11.22 -5.43 4.70
C GLY A 60 10.21 -5.22 3.56
N PRO A 61 9.18 -6.07 3.48
CA PRO A 61 8.20 -6.07 2.40
C PRO A 61 7.51 -4.70 2.27
N SER A 62 7.60 -4.12 1.08
CA SER A 62 7.04 -2.81 0.74
C SER A 62 6.11 -2.91 -0.46
N ALA A 63 5.00 -2.18 -0.42
CA ALA A 63 4.03 -2.10 -1.50
C ALA A 63 4.50 -1.10 -2.55
N VAL A 64 4.49 -1.52 -3.81
CA VAL A 64 4.78 -0.70 -5.00
C VAL A 64 3.61 -0.76 -5.98
N ASN A 65 3.55 0.21 -6.90
CA ASN A 65 2.47 0.32 -7.90
C ASN A 65 1.05 0.30 -7.30
N VAL A 66 0.89 0.91 -6.10
CA VAL A 66 -0.37 0.85 -5.35
C VAL A 66 -1.46 1.64 -6.07
N THR A 67 -2.58 0.99 -6.36
CA THR A 67 -3.73 1.59 -7.03
C THR A 67 -4.99 1.33 -6.20
N ALA A 68 -5.78 2.37 -5.94
CA ALA A 68 -7.09 2.25 -5.32
C ALA A 68 -8.08 1.55 -6.26
N ILE A 69 -8.90 0.63 -5.73
CA ILE A 69 -9.93 -0.12 -6.48
C ILE A 69 -11.32 0.05 -5.88
#